data_AF-A0A6I3CLW6-F1
#
_entry.id   AF-A0A6I3CLW6-F1
#
_cell.length_a   1.000
_cell.length_b   1.000
_cell.length_c   1.000
_cell.angle_alpha   90.00
_cell.angle_beta   90.00
_cell.angle_gamma   90.00
#
_symmetry.space_group_name_H-M   'P 1'
#
loop_
_entity.id
_entity.type
_entity.pdbx_description
1 polymer ?
#
loop_
_entity_poly.entity_id
_entity_poly.type
_entity_poly.pdbx_seq_one_letter_code
_entity_poly.pdbx_strand_id
1 'polypeptide(L)' 'MSGQKSNEMLAAVYDKTGVAADVLSVRSIKRPDVGAGQVRVKVAFSGINPTDVKFRGGRINRPIDGFQVPHM' A
#
# COMPACT_ATOMS: atom_id res chain seq x y z
N MET A 1 -28.56 12.07 -1.52
CA MET A 1 -28.08 11.62 -0.20
C MET A 1 -26.62 11.20 -0.35
N SER A 2 -25.67 12.04 0.05
CA SER A 2 -24.24 11.71 -0.03
C SER A 2 -23.92 10.73 1.09
N GLY A 3 -23.83 9.42 0.77
CA GLY A 3 -23.42 8.41 1.74
C GLY A 3 -22.02 8.71 2.26
N GLN A 4 -21.90 8.86 3.57
CA GLN A 4 -20.64 9.17 4.24
C GLN A 4 -19.65 8.03 3.98
N LYS A 5 -18.64 8.27 3.12
CA LYS A 5 -17.62 7.26 2.81
C LYS A 5 -16.77 7.04 4.06
N SER A 6 -16.50 5.79 4.43
CA SER A 6 -15.61 5.42 5.53
C SER A 6 -14.29 6.21 5.47
N ASN A 7 -13.66 6.52 6.60
CA ASN A 7 -12.34 7.15 6.63
C ASN A 7 -11.19 6.16 6.35
N GLU A 8 -11.52 4.92 6.00
CA GLU A 8 -10.57 3.85 5.74
C GLU A 8 -10.60 3.38 4.28
N MET A 9 -9.54 2.67 3.88
CA MET A 9 -9.45 1.95 2.62
C MET A 9 -8.70 0.63 2.84
N LEU A 10 -9.01 -0.37 2.03
CA LEU A 10 -8.22 -1.60 1.99
C LEU A 10 -6.92 -1.35 1.21
N ALA A 11 -5.82 -1.90 1.71
CA ALA A 11 -4.53 -1.90 1.03
C ALA A 11 -3.81 -3.23 1.26
N ALA A 12 -3.06 -3.68 0.24
CA ALA A 12 -2.04 -4.70 0.43
C ALA A 12 -0.84 -4.06 1.12
N VAL A 13 -0.38 -4.63 2.23
CA VAL A 13 0.70 -4.08 3.06
C VAL A 13 1.68 -5.15 3.52
N TYR A 14 2.92 -4.73 3.79
CA TYR A 14 3.94 -5.49 4.49
C TYR A 14 4.72 -4.58 5.45
N ASP A 15 5.03 -5.07 6.64
CA ASP A 15 5.77 -4.37 7.71
C ASP A 15 7.19 -4.93 7.92
N LYS A 16 7.51 -6.04 7.27
CA LYS A 16 8.83 -6.66 7.22
C LYS A 16 9.07 -7.29 5.85
N THR A 17 10.34 -7.50 5.51
CA THR A 17 10.71 -8.17 4.26
C THR A 17 10.55 -9.69 4.37
N GLY A 18 10.28 -10.35 3.24
CA GLY A 18 10.13 -11.81 3.18
C GLY A 18 9.44 -12.36 1.92
N VAL A 19 9.16 -13.66 1.94
CA VAL A 19 8.36 -14.32 0.90
C VAL A 19 6.92 -13.81 0.93
N ALA A 20 6.28 -13.76 -0.24
CA ALA A 20 4.99 -13.09 -0.41
C ALA A 20 3.93 -13.59 0.59
N ALA A 21 3.84 -14.91 0.74
CA ALA A 21 2.85 -15.59 1.57
C ALA A 21 2.99 -15.24 3.07
N ASP A 22 4.20 -14.88 3.51
CA ASP A 22 4.48 -14.67 4.94
C ASP A 22 4.33 -13.21 5.36
N VAL A 23 4.42 -12.27 4.41
CA VAL A 23 4.53 -10.83 4.74
C VAL A 23 3.47 -9.95 4.11
N LEU A 24 2.85 -10.35 2.99
CA LEU A 24 1.77 -9.57 2.40
C LEU A 24 0.44 -9.89 3.07
N SER A 25 -0.27 -8.84 3.46
CA SER A 25 -1.62 -8.93 4.01
C SER A 25 -2.48 -7.81 3.49
N VAL A 26 -3.79 -8.04 3.37
CA VAL A 26 -4.75 -6.97 3.07
C VAL A 26 -5.28 -6.44 4.40
N ARG A 27 -5.08 -5.14 4.66
CA ARG A 27 -5.52 -4.48 5.90
C ARG A 27 -6.41 -3.27 5.58
N SER A 28 -7.33 -2.94 6.47
CA SER A 28 -8.00 -1.64 6.47
C SER A 28 -7.05 -0.61 7.07
N ILE A 29 -6.78 0.48 6.36
CA ILE A 29 -5.90 1.56 6.80
C ILE A 29 -6.59 2.91 6.62
N LYS A 30 -6.14 3.93 7.36
CA LYS A 30 -6.65 5.30 7.18
C LYS A 30 -6.46 5.73 5.73
N ARG A 31 -7.53 6.26 5.14
CA ARG A 31 -7.48 6.82 3.79
C ARG A 31 -6.54 8.04 3.80
N PRO A 32 -5.57 8.14 2.87
CA PRO A 32 -4.69 9.30 2.80
C PRO A 32 -5.45 10.61 2.60
N ASP A 33 -4.98 11.63 3.30
CA ASP A 33 -5.38 13.03 3.12
C ASP A 33 -4.71 13.58 1.85
N VAL A 34 -5.34 14.57 1.20
CA VAL A 34 -4.90 15.12 -0.09
C VAL A 34 -4.46 16.57 0.11
N GLY A 35 -3.21 16.88 -0.23
CA GLY A 35 -2.68 18.25 -0.19
C GLY A 35 -3.00 19.06 -1.44
N ALA A 36 -2.56 20.32 -1.47
CA ALA A 36 -2.70 21.18 -2.63
C ALA A 36 -1.99 20.59 -3.87
N GLY A 37 -2.69 20.52 -5.00
CA GLY A 37 -2.17 19.96 -6.25
C GLY A 37 -2.14 18.42 -6.31
N GLN A 38 -2.51 17.73 -5.22
CA GLN A 38 -2.63 16.27 -5.21
C GLN A 38 -4.05 15.85 -5.56
N VAL A 39 -4.19 14.60 -6.01
CA VAL A 39 -5.49 13.97 -6.24
C VAL A 39 -5.54 12.63 -5.53
N ARG A 40 -6.74 12.20 -5.16
CA ARG A 40 -6.99 10.86 -4.66
C ARG A 40 -7.67 10.02 -5.71
N VAL A 41 -7.04 8.91 -6.07
CA VAL A 41 -7.53 7.98 -7.08
C VAL A 41 -8.19 6.80 -6.38
N LYS A 42 -9.39 6.42 -6.82
CA LYS A 42 -9.96 5.11 -6.50
C LYS A 42 -9.35 4.10 -7.47
N VAL A 43 -8.31 3.39 -7.03
CA VAL A 43 -7.62 2.38 -7.84
C VAL A 43 -8.61 1.29 -8.24
N ALA A 44 -8.77 1.07 -9.55
CA ALA A 44 -9.58 -0.03 -10.09
C ALA A 44 -8.74 -1.29 -10.29
N PHE A 45 -7.50 -1.12 -10.76
CA PHE A 45 -6.54 -2.18 -11.00
C PHE A 45 -5.13 -1.69 -10.65
N SER A 46 -4.28 -2.60 -10.21
CA SER A 46 -2.86 -2.37 -9.96
C SER A 46 -2.06 -3.54 -10.52
N GLY A 47 -1.00 -3.25 -11.26
CA GLY A 47 -0.10 -4.26 -11.83
C GLY A 47 1.04 -4.56 -10.87
N ILE A 48 1.52 -5.81 -10.86
CA ILE A 48 2.72 -6.18 -10.10
C ILE A 48 3.98 -5.79 -10.87
N ASN A 49 4.93 -5.11 -10.22
CA ASN A 49 6.21 -4.75 -10.82
C ASN A 49 7.38 -5.53 -10.19
N PRO A 50 8.45 -5.81 -10.95
CA PRO A 50 9.65 -6.47 -10.43
C PRO A 50 10.30 -5.73 -9.25
N THR A 51 10.24 -4.40 -9.22
CA THR A 51 10.84 -3.57 -8.17
C THR A 51 10.16 -3.80 -6.83
N ASP A 52 8.82 -3.87 -6.79
CA ASP A 52 8.07 -4.13 -5.56
C ASP A 52 8.41 -5.52 -4.98
N VAL A 53 8.58 -6.52 -5.84
CA VAL A 53 9.01 -7.87 -5.43
C VAL A 53 10.41 -7.85 -4.83
N LYS A 54 11.34 -7.07 -5.41
CA LYS A 54 12.71 -6.94 -4.92
C LYS A 54 12.79 -6.21 -3.58
N PHE A 55 12.03 -5.13 -3.40
CA PHE A 55 11.95 -4.41 -2.11
C PHE A 55 11.30 -5.27 -1.03
N ARG A 56 10.09 -5.80 -1.27
CA ARG A 56 9.39 -6.66 -0.31
C ARG A 56 10.20 -7.92 0.02
N GLY A 57 10.88 -8.50 -0.95
CA GLY A 57 11.75 -9.65 -0.75
C GLY A 57 13.08 -9.35 -0.03
N GLY A 58 13.37 -8.08 0.30
CA GLY A 58 14.60 -7.69 0.99
C GLY A 58 15.87 -7.77 0.12
N ARG A 59 15.73 -7.86 -1.22
CA ARG A 59 16.87 -7.92 -2.15
C ARG A 59 17.51 -6.55 -2.39
N ILE A 60 16.74 -5.49 -2.15
CA ILE A 60 17.21 -4.11 -2.16
C ILE A 60 16.77 -3.51 -0.82
N ASN A 61 17.72 -2.95 -0.08
CA ASN A 61 17.43 -2.38 1.24
C ASN A 61 16.56 -1.12 1.09
N ARG A 62 15.35 -1.16 1.66
CA ARG A 62 14.46 -0.01 1.81
C ARG A 62 13.89 -0.05 3.22
N PRO A 63 14.21 0.92 4.10
CA PRO A 63 13.63 0.97 5.43
C PRO A 63 12.09 0.97 5.38
N ILE A 64 11.48 0.24 6.30
CA ILE A 64 10.02 0.21 6.47
C ILE A 64 9.71 1.00 7.73
N ASP A 65 8.92 2.07 7.59
CA ASP A 65 8.38 2.83 8.70
C ASP A 65 6.90 2.46 8.87
N GLY A 66 6.60 1.67 9.90
CA GLY A 66 5.27 1.08 10.12
C GLY A 66 4.95 -0.03 9.11
N PHE A 67 4.55 0.34 7.90
CA PHE A 67 4.24 -0.60 6.81
C PHE A 67 4.44 0.07 5.44
N GLN A 68 4.57 -0.74 4.39
CA GLN A 68 4.58 -0.28 3.01
C GLN A 68 3.39 -0.84 2.23
N VAL A 69 2.81 0.02 1.40
CA VAL A 69 1.89 -0.37 0.32
C VAL A 69 2.74 -0.47 -0.96
N PRO A 70 2.77 -1.61 -1.67
CA PRO A 70 3.46 -1.71 -2.96
C PRO A 70 2.96 -0.65 -3.94
N HIS A 71 3.82 -0.18 -4.86
CA HIS A 71 3.50 0.87 -5.83
C HIS A 71 3.25 2.28 -5.26
N MET A 72 3.63 2.53 -4.00
CA MET A 72 3.59 3.86 -3.33
C MET A 72 4.98 4.36 -2.92
#